data_AF-A0A7Y3FBN0-F1
#
_entry.id   AF-A0A7Y3FBN0-F1
#
_cell.length_a   1.000
_cell.length_b   1.000
_cell.length_c   1.000
_cell.angle_alpha   90.00
_cell.angle_beta   90.00
_cell.angle_gamma   90.00
#
_symmetry.space_group_name_H-M   'P 1'
#
loop_
_entity.id
_entity.type
_entity.pdbx_description
1 polymer ?
#
loop_
_entity_poly.entity_id
_entity_poly.type
_entity_poly.pdbx_seq_one_letter_code
_entity_poly.pdbx_strand_id
1 'polypeptide(L)'
;MIDKREILGLASTQGLTAHVVEKDYALGWALAGIYAHPELSETWVFKGGTCLKKCFFETYRFSEDLDFTLQDESHLDEAFLQRVFSEVSEWVYEQSGLEFSSDSQKFDIFANPRGNPSCQGKLSYRGPVSPRSPPRIKLDLTADERLVLAPVEVPIFHPYSDAPEGGIMVRSYAYEEAFGEKVRALAERTRPRDLYDVINLFRNTEARPAASVLLDVLRQKCEFKGIELPKLTDLDPHRGDVEGAWGHMLDHQLPSLPPVEAFWEALPEFFDWLLGGTLAPAPAAYRLSRGETVIRERTLRIPVGSNAQTYLEIIRFAAANRLCVSLDYVKETGQRTAPLIEPYSLRRTSDDNVILHAWDVNKNGHRSYRVDRIRGAQTTNATFVPRYEVELTPSGPVSIPPTERRSSNFGSRRAGSPYGTRPARAPRTKSRNTSGFGSGPTYVYQCGMCGKKFNRKTMNGRLNKHKAPGGLPCGGRTGFLVDTKY
;
A
#
# COMPACT_ATOMS: atom_id res chain seq x y z
N MET A 1 10.82 1.03 -18.70
CA MET A 1 10.57 2.20 -17.85
C MET A 1 9.34 2.83 -18.42
N ILE A 2 8.40 3.20 -17.58
CA ILE A 2 7.22 3.95 -18.01
C ILE A 2 7.59 5.31 -18.61
N ASP A 3 6.66 5.87 -19.38
CA ASP A 3 6.80 7.19 -20.00
C ASP A 3 6.61 8.29 -18.95
N LYS A 4 7.37 9.38 -19.04
CA LYS A 4 7.17 10.59 -18.21
C LYS A 4 5.73 11.11 -18.28
N ARG A 5 5.07 11.03 -19.44
CA ARG A 5 3.67 11.46 -19.64
C ARG A 5 2.71 10.65 -18.78
N GLU A 6 3.00 9.38 -18.53
CA GLU A 6 2.18 8.52 -17.67
C GLU A 6 2.23 9.00 -16.23
N ILE A 7 3.42 9.30 -15.69
CA ILE A 7 3.58 9.88 -14.35
C ILE A 7 2.86 11.22 -14.23
N LEU A 8 3.02 12.11 -15.22
CA LEU A 8 2.36 13.42 -15.20
C LEU A 8 0.83 13.30 -15.28
N GLY A 9 0.33 12.37 -16.09
CA GLY A 9 -1.10 12.07 -16.18
C GLY A 9 -1.66 11.56 -14.86
N LEU A 10 -1.03 10.56 -14.25
CA LEU A 10 -1.43 10.00 -12.96
C LEU A 10 -1.36 11.04 -11.84
N ALA A 11 -0.34 11.90 -11.82
CA ALA A 11 -0.21 12.99 -10.86
C ALA A 11 -1.39 13.98 -10.97
N SER A 12 -1.75 14.36 -12.20
CA SER A 12 -2.94 15.19 -12.45
C SER A 12 -4.24 14.49 -12.07
N THR A 13 -4.33 13.17 -12.28
CA THR A 13 -5.53 12.38 -11.91
C THR A 13 -5.68 12.23 -10.40
N GLN A 14 -4.60 12.07 -9.66
CA GLN A 14 -4.64 11.87 -8.21
C GLN A 14 -4.61 13.19 -7.42
N GLY A 15 -4.40 14.33 -8.09
CA GLY A 15 -4.24 15.63 -7.43
C GLY A 15 -2.93 15.74 -6.64
N LEU A 16 -1.87 15.10 -7.13
CA LEU A 16 -0.58 14.99 -6.45
C LEU A 16 0.54 15.60 -7.28
N THR A 17 1.71 15.78 -6.66
CA THR A 17 2.92 16.15 -7.39
C THR A 17 3.50 14.95 -8.14
N ALA A 18 4.13 15.20 -9.29
CA ALA A 18 4.76 14.15 -10.10
C ALA A 18 5.84 13.36 -9.33
N HIS A 19 6.52 14.02 -8.39
CA HIS A 19 7.52 13.37 -7.53
C HIS A 19 6.90 12.32 -6.60
N VAL A 20 5.72 12.58 -6.02
CA VAL A 20 5.03 11.62 -5.14
C VAL A 20 4.62 10.37 -5.92
N VAL A 21 4.08 10.55 -7.13
CA VAL A 21 3.70 9.43 -8.01
C VAL A 21 4.92 8.65 -8.51
N GLU A 22 5.99 9.33 -8.92
CA GLU A 22 7.25 8.67 -9.30
C GLU A 22 7.86 7.87 -8.14
N LYS A 23 7.80 8.40 -6.92
CA LYS A 23 8.29 7.69 -5.74
C LYS A 23 7.45 6.45 -5.43
N ASP A 24 6.12 6.53 -5.56
CA ASP A 24 5.24 5.36 -5.45
C ASP A 24 5.56 4.27 -6.49
N TYR A 25 5.85 4.67 -7.73
CA TYR A 25 6.32 3.80 -8.80
C TYR A 25 7.64 3.11 -8.41
N ALA A 26 8.63 3.88 -7.94
CA ALA A 26 9.93 3.36 -7.54
C ALA A 26 9.84 2.39 -6.35
N LEU A 27 8.98 2.69 -5.36
CA LEU A 27 8.70 1.80 -4.22
C LEU A 27 8.16 0.44 -4.69
N GLY A 28 7.28 0.41 -5.69
CA GLY A 28 6.74 -0.83 -6.25
C GLY A 28 7.82 -1.72 -6.87
N TRP A 29 8.72 -1.11 -7.64
CA TRP A 29 9.85 -1.85 -8.25
C TRP A 29 10.90 -2.29 -7.24
N ALA A 30 11.19 -1.48 -6.21
CA ALA A 30 12.06 -1.91 -5.11
C ALA A 30 11.48 -3.14 -4.39
N LEU A 31 10.17 -3.14 -4.09
CA LEU A 31 9.48 -4.27 -3.50
C LEU A 31 9.52 -5.52 -4.40
N ALA A 32 9.32 -5.35 -5.71
CA ALA A 32 9.44 -6.46 -6.66
C ALA A 32 10.83 -7.09 -6.65
N GLY A 33 11.88 -6.26 -6.61
CA GLY A 33 13.26 -6.73 -6.56
C GLY A 33 13.60 -7.45 -5.25
N ILE A 34 13.18 -6.91 -4.10
CA ILE A 34 13.35 -7.55 -2.79
C ILE A 34 12.65 -8.91 -2.76
N TYR A 35 11.40 -8.98 -3.24
CA TYR A 35 10.64 -10.24 -3.26
C TYR A 35 11.19 -11.26 -4.27
N ALA A 36 11.83 -10.82 -5.35
CA ALA A 36 12.46 -11.70 -6.32
C ALA A 36 13.80 -12.27 -5.82
N HIS A 37 14.43 -11.66 -4.80
CA HIS A 37 15.75 -12.04 -4.32
C HIS A 37 15.70 -13.29 -3.42
N PRO A 38 16.43 -14.39 -3.74
CA PRO A 38 16.35 -15.65 -3.01
C PRO A 38 16.68 -15.56 -1.52
N GLU A 39 17.66 -14.74 -1.15
CA GLU A 39 18.08 -14.57 0.27
C GLU A 39 17.11 -13.69 1.08
N LEU A 40 16.30 -12.85 0.43
CA LEU A 40 15.43 -11.88 1.12
C LEU A 40 13.97 -12.32 1.17
N SER A 41 13.47 -12.92 0.09
CA SER A 41 12.04 -13.22 -0.15
C SER A 41 11.33 -13.95 0.99
N GLU A 42 12.00 -14.89 1.66
CA GLU A 42 11.40 -15.70 2.72
C GLU A 42 11.57 -15.12 4.13
N THR A 43 12.55 -14.23 4.32
CA THR A 43 12.98 -13.76 5.65
C THR A 43 12.69 -12.28 5.90
N TRP A 44 12.36 -11.51 4.86
CA TRP A 44 12.02 -10.09 4.96
C TRP A 44 10.51 -9.92 4.91
N VAL A 45 9.93 -9.38 5.97
CA VAL A 45 8.48 -9.19 6.08
C VAL A 45 8.14 -7.70 6.02
N PHE A 46 7.47 -7.29 4.95
CA PHE A 46 7.10 -5.90 4.67
C PHE A 46 6.01 -5.40 5.62
N LYS A 47 6.18 -4.18 6.15
CA LYS A 47 5.27 -3.57 7.13
C LYS A 47 5.15 -2.05 6.97
N GLY A 48 4.51 -1.42 7.95
CA GLY A 48 4.40 0.04 8.02
C GLY A 48 3.32 0.64 7.12
N GLY A 49 3.36 1.97 6.96
CA GLY A 49 2.33 2.73 6.23
C GLY A 49 2.33 2.44 4.72
N THR A 50 3.50 2.20 4.14
CA THR A 50 3.62 1.85 2.72
C THR A 50 3.04 0.46 2.45
N CYS A 51 3.19 -0.49 3.38
CA CYS A 51 2.52 -1.79 3.31
C CYS A 51 1.00 -1.64 3.33
N LEU A 52 0.45 -0.82 4.23
CA LEU A 52 -0.99 -0.56 4.27
C LEU A 52 -1.49 -0.01 2.94
N LYS A 53 -0.81 0.99 2.37
CA LYS A 53 -1.20 1.60 1.09
C LYS A 53 -1.10 0.62 -0.09
N LYS A 54 0.04 -0.06 -0.21
CA LYS A 54 0.32 -0.90 -1.39
C LYS A 54 -0.43 -2.23 -1.35
N CYS A 55 -0.58 -2.84 -0.18
CA CYS A 55 -1.19 -4.18 -0.07
C CYS A 55 -2.71 -4.09 0.12
N PHE A 56 -3.18 -3.17 0.97
CA PHE A 56 -4.55 -3.21 1.49
C PHE A 56 -5.43 -2.04 0.99
N PHE A 57 -4.94 -0.79 1.01
CA PHE A 57 -5.77 0.42 0.80
C PHE A 57 -5.18 1.42 -0.20
N GLU A 58 -5.81 1.60 -1.36
CA GLU A 58 -5.35 2.54 -2.39
C GLU A 58 -5.49 4.01 -1.97
N THR A 59 -6.64 4.40 -1.42
CA THR A 59 -6.97 5.78 -0.99
C THR A 59 -6.29 6.20 0.32
N TYR A 60 -5.32 5.41 0.78
CA TYR A 60 -4.54 5.72 1.98
C TYR A 60 -3.51 6.82 1.70
N ARG A 61 -3.10 7.53 2.77
CA ARG A 61 -2.08 8.58 2.66
C ARG A 61 -0.78 8.05 2.06
N PHE A 62 -0.07 8.89 1.31
CA PHE A 62 1.21 8.52 0.74
C PHE A 62 2.25 8.31 1.85
N SER A 63 3.05 7.26 1.67
CA SER A 63 4.18 6.93 2.52
C SER A 63 5.37 6.69 1.62
N GLU A 64 6.53 7.13 2.08
CA GLU A 64 7.72 7.28 1.26
C GLU A 64 8.86 6.32 1.65
N ASP A 65 8.64 5.58 2.74
CA ASP A 65 9.62 4.71 3.38
C ASP A 65 9.25 3.23 3.15
N LEU A 66 10.23 2.34 3.20
CA LEU A 66 10.02 0.90 3.21
C LEU A 66 10.44 0.34 4.57
N ASP A 67 9.48 -0.19 5.33
CA ASP A 67 9.73 -0.79 6.63
C ASP A 67 9.71 -2.32 6.53
N PHE A 68 10.71 -2.99 7.08
CA PHE A 68 10.76 -4.45 7.14
C PHE A 68 11.09 -4.96 8.55
N THR A 69 10.43 -6.04 8.92
CA THR A 69 10.90 -6.91 10.01
C THR A 69 11.66 -8.09 9.41
N LEU A 70 12.88 -8.29 9.89
CA LEU A 70 13.77 -9.36 9.44
C LEU A 70 13.62 -10.57 10.37
N GLN A 71 13.44 -11.75 9.79
CA GLN A 71 13.40 -13.03 10.52
C GLN A 71 14.79 -13.62 10.76
N ASP A 72 15.81 -13.07 10.09
CA ASP A 72 17.21 -13.42 10.26
C ASP A 72 17.99 -12.15 10.60
N GLU A 73 18.47 -12.08 11.84
CA GLU A 73 19.25 -10.95 12.35
C GLU A 73 20.61 -10.81 11.68
N SER A 74 21.16 -11.90 11.14
CA SER A 74 22.46 -11.88 10.45
C SER A 74 22.46 -11.05 9.16
N HIS A 75 21.27 -10.75 8.63
CA HIS A 75 21.09 -9.85 7.50
C HIS A 75 21.30 -8.36 7.85
N LEU A 76 21.38 -8.00 9.14
CA LEU A 76 21.81 -6.68 9.59
C LEU A 76 23.35 -6.59 9.58
N ASP A 77 23.91 -6.77 8.40
CA ASP A 77 25.34 -6.67 8.10
C ASP A 77 25.56 -5.81 6.86
N GLU A 78 26.50 -4.86 6.92
CA GLU A 78 26.69 -3.87 5.86
C GLU A 78 27.16 -4.51 4.54
N ALA A 79 28.07 -5.49 4.61
CA ALA A 79 28.60 -6.16 3.43
C ALA A 79 27.51 -7.02 2.76
N PHE A 80 26.70 -7.71 3.56
CA PHE A 80 25.53 -8.43 3.08
C PHE A 80 24.55 -7.48 2.39
N LEU A 81 24.13 -6.40 3.06
CA LEU A 81 23.15 -5.44 2.53
C LEU A 81 23.65 -4.79 1.23
N GLN A 82 24.91 -4.36 1.18
CA GLN A 82 25.50 -3.76 -0.01
C GLN A 82 25.48 -4.73 -1.21
N ARG A 83 25.79 -6.01 -0.98
CA ARG A 83 25.76 -7.03 -2.02
C ARG A 83 24.34 -7.28 -2.54
N VAL A 84 23.40 -7.61 -1.64
CA VAL A 84 22.03 -7.97 -2.04
C VAL A 84 21.30 -6.78 -2.67
N PHE A 85 21.52 -5.54 -2.21
CA PHE A 85 20.88 -4.37 -2.85
C PHE A 85 21.55 -3.95 -4.15
N SER A 86 22.84 -4.26 -4.37
CA SER A 86 23.46 -4.12 -5.69
C SER A 86 22.83 -5.09 -6.69
N GLU A 87 22.64 -6.35 -6.29
CA GLU A 87 21.94 -7.37 -7.06
C GLU A 87 20.49 -6.97 -7.35
N VAL A 88 19.72 -6.56 -6.33
CA VAL A 88 18.34 -6.07 -6.48
C VAL A 88 18.26 -4.90 -7.46
N SER A 89 19.20 -3.96 -7.37
CA SER A 89 19.23 -2.78 -8.26
C SER A 89 19.46 -3.16 -9.72
N GLU A 90 20.36 -4.11 -9.97
CA GLU A 90 20.62 -4.67 -11.30
C GLU A 90 19.36 -5.34 -11.86
N TRP A 91 18.71 -6.19 -11.05
CA TRP A 91 17.48 -6.86 -11.46
C TRP A 91 16.36 -5.87 -11.80
N VAL A 92 16.15 -4.85 -10.97
CA VAL A 92 15.13 -3.81 -11.22
C VAL A 92 15.43 -3.08 -12.53
N TYR A 93 16.68 -2.71 -12.79
CA TYR A 93 17.06 -2.05 -14.02
C TYR A 93 16.80 -2.93 -15.26
N GLU A 94 16.99 -4.24 -15.16
CA GLU A 94 16.67 -5.14 -16.26
C GLU A 94 15.18 -5.22 -16.54
N GLN A 95 14.36 -5.40 -15.50
CA GLN A 95 12.92 -5.56 -15.62
C GLN A 95 12.23 -4.27 -16.07
N SER A 96 12.61 -3.14 -15.47
CA SER A 96 11.91 -1.87 -15.65
C SER A 96 12.78 -0.76 -16.22
N GLY A 97 14.11 -0.87 -16.19
CA GLY A 97 14.99 0.23 -16.57
C GLY A 97 15.08 1.34 -15.53
N LEU A 98 14.33 1.26 -14.42
CA LEU A 98 14.50 2.14 -13.27
C LEU A 98 15.88 1.88 -12.67
N GLU A 99 16.65 2.95 -12.46
CA GLU A 99 18.00 2.84 -11.94
C GLU A 99 18.00 3.12 -10.44
N PHE A 100 18.47 2.16 -9.66
CA PHE A 100 18.90 2.35 -8.27
C PHE A 100 20.43 2.33 -8.27
N SER A 101 21.07 3.45 -7.94
CA SER A 101 22.53 3.55 -8.06
C SER A 101 23.21 2.88 -6.86
N SER A 102 23.97 1.81 -7.11
CA SER A 102 24.73 1.05 -6.11
C SER A 102 25.66 1.94 -5.28
N ASP A 103 26.34 2.89 -5.92
CA ASP A 103 27.33 3.78 -5.31
C ASP A 103 26.69 4.82 -4.37
N SER A 104 25.37 4.95 -4.46
CA SER A 104 24.58 5.87 -3.64
C SER A 104 23.72 5.16 -2.59
N GLN A 105 23.86 3.83 -2.48
CA GLN A 105 23.27 3.07 -1.39
C GLN A 105 24.07 3.32 -0.11
N LYS A 106 23.37 3.50 1.00
CA LYS A 106 23.97 3.63 2.32
C LYS A 106 23.17 2.82 3.31
N PHE A 107 23.84 2.09 4.19
CA PHE A 107 23.23 1.27 5.23
C PHE A 107 23.85 1.64 6.57
N ASP A 108 23.11 2.43 7.35
CA ASP A 108 23.54 2.89 8.67
C ASP A 108 23.02 1.87 9.70
N ILE A 109 23.89 0.97 10.19
CA ILE A 109 23.54 -0.02 11.24
C ILE A 109 23.80 0.58 12.62
N PHE A 110 22.83 0.48 13.52
CA PHE A 110 22.91 1.04 14.86
C PHE A 110 22.15 0.18 15.88
N ALA A 111 22.48 0.34 17.17
CA ALA A 111 21.71 -0.24 18.26
C ALA A 111 20.47 0.62 18.54
N ASN A 112 19.30 0.00 18.56
CA ASN A 112 18.06 0.67 18.92
C ASN A 112 18.01 0.99 20.43
N PRO A 113 17.00 1.71 20.95
CA PRO A 113 16.90 2.05 22.38
C PRO A 113 16.88 0.84 23.34
N ARG A 114 16.60 -0.37 22.84
CA ARG A 114 16.64 -1.63 23.59
C ARG A 114 17.97 -2.39 23.45
N GLY A 115 18.94 -1.81 22.75
CA GLY A 115 20.27 -2.41 22.52
C GLY A 115 20.33 -3.40 21.36
N ASN A 116 19.23 -3.63 20.63
CA ASN A 116 19.17 -4.60 19.53
C ASN A 116 19.52 -3.92 18.19
N PRO A 117 20.15 -4.64 17.24
CA PRO A 117 20.55 -4.04 15.98
C PRO A 117 19.34 -3.64 15.13
N SER A 118 19.50 -2.53 14.42
CA SER A 118 18.56 -2.02 13.41
C SER A 118 19.36 -1.31 12.33
N CYS A 119 18.79 -1.19 11.14
CA CYS A 119 19.46 -0.54 10.03
C CYS A 119 18.55 0.49 9.36
N GLN A 120 19.13 1.64 9.03
CA GLN A 120 18.53 2.62 8.14
C GLN A 120 19.29 2.63 6.82
N GLY A 121 18.65 2.09 5.78
CA GLY A 121 19.09 2.15 4.40
C GLY A 121 18.59 3.40 3.66
N LYS A 122 19.36 3.84 2.68
CA LYS A 122 18.99 4.90 1.72
C LYS A 122 19.25 4.40 0.31
N LEU A 123 18.19 4.31 -0.51
CA LEU A 123 18.25 3.86 -1.89
C LEU A 123 17.95 5.04 -2.82
N SER A 124 18.98 5.58 -3.46
CA SER A 124 18.84 6.66 -4.44
C SER A 124 18.41 6.10 -5.80
N TYR A 125 17.45 6.75 -6.46
CA TYR A 125 16.93 6.27 -7.74
C TYR A 125 16.84 7.36 -8.82
N ARG A 126 16.84 6.95 -10.09
CA ARG A 126 16.58 7.82 -11.25
C ARG A 126 15.44 7.27 -12.09
N GLY A 127 14.29 7.93 -12.01
CA GLY A 127 13.08 7.67 -12.78
C GLY A 127 12.86 8.66 -13.95
N PRO A 128 11.70 8.55 -14.65
CA PRO A 128 11.37 9.36 -15.84
C PRO A 128 11.30 10.88 -15.64
N VAL A 129 11.00 11.33 -14.42
CA VAL A 129 10.76 12.73 -14.01
C VAL A 129 11.85 13.23 -13.06
N SER A 130 12.73 12.33 -12.59
CA SER A 130 13.66 12.60 -11.50
C SER A 130 14.48 13.89 -11.72
N PRO A 131 14.61 14.72 -10.66
CA PRO A 131 15.41 15.95 -10.72
C PRO A 131 16.91 15.65 -10.89
N ARG A 132 17.69 16.72 -11.08
CA ARG A 132 19.16 16.63 -11.24
C ARG A 132 19.81 15.89 -10.07
N SER A 133 19.32 16.12 -8.85
CA SER A 133 19.68 15.35 -7.65
C SER A 133 18.73 14.15 -7.49
N PRO A 134 19.22 12.91 -7.44
CA PRO A 134 18.37 11.73 -7.32
C PRO A 134 17.54 11.74 -6.03
N PRO A 135 16.22 11.52 -6.09
CA PRO A 135 15.41 11.25 -4.91
C PRO A 135 15.86 9.95 -4.21
N ARG A 136 15.41 9.78 -2.96
CA ARG A 136 15.79 8.65 -2.11
C ARG A 136 14.55 7.95 -1.55
N ILE A 137 14.61 6.62 -1.52
CA ILE A 137 13.74 5.77 -0.71
C ILE A 137 14.50 5.43 0.57
N LYS A 138 13.85 5.66 1.70
CA LYS A 138 14.37 5.24 3.00
C LYS A 138 13.94 3.79 3.24
N LEU A 139 14.84 2.99 3.77
CA LEU A 139 14.62 1.60 4.11
C LEU A 139 14.88 1.45 5.61
N ASP A 140 13.88 1.11 6.42
CA ASP A 140 14.04 0.86 7.85
C ASP A 140 13.93 -0.65 8.10
N LEU A 141 14.99 -1.24 8.65
CA LEU A 141 15.11 -2.67 8.90
C LEU A 141 15.26 -2.93 10.40
N THR A 142 14.52 -3.89 10.92
CA THR A 142 14.65 -4.31 12.31
C THR A 142 14.47 -5.81 12.45
N ALA A 143 15.32 -6.45 13.24
CA ALA A 143 15.11 -7.81 13.73
C ALA A 143 14.43 -7.81 15.12
N ASP A 144 14.27 -6.63 15.73
CA ASP A 144 13.72 -6.46 17.07
C ASP A 144 12.20 -6.22 17.04
N GLU A 145 11.45 -7.17 16.49
CA GLU A 145 10.00 -7.10 16.45
C GLU A 145 9.37 -8.49 16.54
N ARG A 146 8.26 -8.60 17.28
CA ARG A 146 7.51 -9.86 17.37
C ARG A 146 6.50 -9.94 16.24
N LEU A 147 6.68 -10.94 15.37
CA LEU A 147 5.66 -11.41 14.44
C LEU A 147 4.65 -12.27 15.19
N VAL A 148 3.42 -11.78 15.34
CA VAL A 148 2.36 -12.51 16.05
C VAL A 148 1.64 -13.47 15.10
N LEU A 149 1.32 -12.99 13.91
CA LEU A 149 0.69 -13.73 12.83
C LEU A 149 1.73 -14.17 11.80
N ALA A 150 1.42 -15.24 11.09
CA ALA A 150 2.25 -15.67 9.97
C ALA A 150 2.26 -14.58 8.87
N PRO A 151 3.42 -14.28 8.27
CA PRO A 151 3.49 -13.44 7.08
C PRO A 151 2.56 -13.95 5.98
N VAL A 152 1.99 -13.02 5.22
CA VAL A 152 1.11 -13.31 4.09
C VAL A 152 1.77 -12.89 2.78
N GLU A 153 1.55 -13.66 1.72
CA GLU A 153 1.93 -13.26 0.37
C GLU A 153 0.73 -12.57 -0.30
N VAL A 154 0.90 -11.30 -0.64
CA VAL A 154 -0.17 -10.48 -1.21
C VAL A 154 0.31 -9.70 -2.43
N PRO A 155 -0.56 -9.47 -3.43
CA PRO A 155 -0.26 -8.59 -4.54
C PRO A 155 -0.27 -7.13 -4.06
N ILE A 156 0.70 -6.35 -4.54
CA ILE A 156 0.68 -4.89 -4.33
C ILE A 156 -0.05 -4.17 -5.45
N PHE A 157 -0.61 -3.01 -5.12
CA PHE A 157 -1.11 -2.06 -6.08
C PHE A 157 0.07 -1.37 -6.79
N HIS A 158 0.17 -1.61 -8.09
CA HIS A 158 1.17 -1.03 -8.97
C HIS A 158 0.52 -0.74 -10.33
N PRO A 159 -0.23 0.38 -10.47
CA PRO A 159 -1.10 0.66 -11.61
C PRO A 159 -0.35 1.20 -12.84
N TYR A 160 0.91 0.84 -13.00
CA TYR A 160 1.79 1.39 -14.04
C TYR A 160 1.89 0.45 -15.24
N SER A 161 2.04 1.02 -16.43
CA SER A 161 1.97 0.29 -17.70
C SER A 161 3.08 -0.73 -17.93
N ASP A 162 4.16 -0.70 -17.15
CA ASP A 162 5.23 -1.70 -17.18
C ASP A 162 5.18 -2.72 -16.04
N ALA A 163 4.06 -2.80 -15.30
CA ALA A 163 3.82 -3.85 -14.33
C ALA A 163 4.08 -5.24 -14.95
N PRO A 164 4.79 -6.14 -14.25
CA PRO A 164 5.08 -7.48 -14.75
C PRO A 164 3.81 -8.31 -14.95
N GLU A 165 3.88 -9.29 -15.86
CA GLU A 165 2.80 -10.24 -16.09
C GLU A 165 2.55 -11.06 -14.81
N GLY A 166 1.34 -10.96 -14.26
CA GLY A 166 0.99 -11.53 -12.95
C GLY A 166 1.08 -10.55 -11.76
N GLY A 167 1.49 -9.30 -12.00
CA GLY A 167 1.60 -8.27 -10.96
C GLY A 167 2.84 -8.44 -10.08
N ILE A 168 2.94 -7.60 -9.04
CA ILE A 168 4.04 -7.64 -8.07
C ILE A 168 3.50 -8.25 -6.78
N MET A 169 4.15 -9.30 -6.31
CA MET A 169 3.86 -9.94 -5.03
C MET A 169 4.88 -9.49 -3.98
N VAL A 170 4.47 -9.49 -2.72
CA VAL A 170 5.34 -9.24 -1.57
C VAL A 170 4.98 -10.17 -0.42
N ARG A 171 5.95 -10.44 0.45
CA ARG A 171 5.74 -11.04 1.77
C ARG A 171 5.52 -9.91 2.78
N SER A 172 4.33 -9.82 3.35
CA SER A 172 3.94 -8.73 4.24
C SER A 172 3.40 -9.20 5.58
N TYR A 173 3.26 -8.25 6.50
CA TYR A 173 2.40 -8.40 7.67
C TYR A 173 0.98 -8.76 7.22
N ALA A 174 0.31 -9.61 7.99
CA ALA A 174 -1.14 -9.72 7.94
C ALA A 174 -1.78 -8.36 8.26
N TYR A 175 -3.01 -8.13 7.82
CA TYR A 175 -3.65 -6.84 8.01
C TYR A 175 -3.80 -6.49 9.51
N GLU A 176 -4.19 -7.48 10.31
CA GLU A 176 -4.37 -7.38 11.75
C GLU A 176 -3.05 -7.07 12.48
N GLU A 177 -1.95 -7.66 12.00
CA GLU A 177 -0.59 -7.42 12.49
C GLU A 177 -0.19 -5.95 12.26
N ALA A 178 -0.39 -5.44 11.05
CA ALA A 178 -0.08 -4.06 10.69
C ALA A 178 -0.97 -3.06 11.43
N PHE A 179 -2.26 -3.37 11.60
CA PHE A 179 -3.19 -2.54 12.35
C PHE A 179 -2.84 -2.52 13.85
N GLY A 180 -2.58 -3.69 14.45
CA GLY A 180 -2.16 -3.75 15.86
C GLY A 180 -0.88 -2.97 16.13
N GLU A 181 0.09 -3.03 15.20
CA GLU A 181 1.31 -2.22 15.30
C GLU A 181 1.04 -0.70 15.20
N LYS A 182 0.04 -0.29 14.42
CA LYS A 182 -0.39 1.11 14.35
C LYS A 182 -1.04 1.59 15.65
N VAL A 183 -1.87 0.76 16.27
CA VAL A 183 -2.47 1.07 17.57
C VAL A 183 -1.40 1.18 18.66
N ARG A 184 -0.41 0.27 18.66
CA ARG A 184 0.76 0.37 19.54
C ARG A 184 1.54 1.66 19.32
N ALA A 185 1.86 1.99 18.07
CA ALA A 185 2.63 3.18 17.74
C ALA A 185 1.91 4.48 18.09
N LEU A 186 0.58 4.52 17.94
CA LEU A 186 -0.27 5.63 18.37
C LEU A 186 -0.12 5.85 19.88
N ALA A 187 -0.10 4.80 20.70
CA ALA A 187 0.05 4.93 22.14
C ALA A 187 1.48 5.32 22.58
N GLU A 188 2.51 4.83 21.89
CA GLU A 188 3.90 5.12 22.23
C GLU A 188 4.33 6.55 21.90
N ARG A 189 3.80 7.11 20.80
CA ARG A 189 4.33 8.35 20.21
C ARG A 189 3.30 9.43 19.97
N THR A 190 2.01 9.07 20.01
CA THR A 190 0.84 9.93 19.79
C THR A 190 1.02 10.90 18.62
N ARG A 191 1.39 10.37 17.44
CA ARG A 191 1.64 11.19 16.25
C ARG A 191 0.39 11.31 15.37
N PRO A 192 0.16 12.48 14.72
CA PRO A 192 -0.91 12.68 13.73
C PRO A 192 -1.08 11.55 12.71
N ARG A 193 0.03 11.03 12.18
CA ARG A 193 0.02 9.94 11.20
C ARG A 193 -0.57 8.65 11.78
N ASP A 194 -0.24 8.31 13.01
CA ASP A 194 -0.74 7.09 13.64
C ASP A 194 -2.22 7.22 14.04
N LEU A 195 -2.67 8.42 14.45
CA LEU A 195 -4.09 8.71 14.67
C LEU A 195 -4.89 8.60 13.38
N TYR A 196 -4.42 9.26 12.30
CA TYR A 196 -5.01 9.17 10.97
C TYR A 196 -5.14 7.72 10.52
N ASP A 197 -4.05 6.96 10.68
CA ASP A 197 -3.96 5.58 10.27
C ASP A 197 -4.98 4.72 11.05
N VAL A 198 -4.94 4.73 12.39
CA VAL A 198 -5.81 3.91 13.25
C VAL A 198 -7.30 4.15 12.97
N ILE A 199 -7.71 5.41 12.88
CA ILE A 199 -9.12 5.74 12.67
C ILE A 199 -9.59 5.36 11.27
N ASN A 200 -8.77 5.54 10.23
CA ASN A 200 -9.16 5.12 8.88
C ASN A 200 -9.18 3.60 8.73
N LEU A 201 -8.25 2.88 9.36
CA LEU A 201 -8.28 1.41 9.41
C LEU A 201 -9.51 0.90 10.15
N PHE A 202 -9.88 1.55 11.26
CA PHE A 202 -11.13 1.27 11.97
C PHE A 202 -12.34 1.55 11.08
N ARG A 203 -12.43 2.71 10.42
CA ARG A 203 -13.58 3.12 9.60
C ARG A 203 -13.85 2.20 8.40
N ASN A 204 -12.86 1.46 7.92
CA ASN A 204 -13.05 0.49 6.85
C ASN A 204 -13.78 -0.77 7.36
N THR A 205 -15.11 -0.73 7.40
CA THR A 205 -15.96 -1.80 7.94
C THR A 205 -15.79 -3.14 7.21
N GLU A 206 -15.50 -3.12 5.90
CA GLU A 206 -15.35 -4.35 5.11
C GLU A 206 -14.09 -5.12 5.46
N ALA A 207 -12.97 -4.40 5.65
CA ALA A 207 -11.69 -5.01 5.99
C ALA A 207 -11.49 -5.14 7.51
N ARG A 208 -12.30 -4.46 8.34
CA ARG A 208 -12.14 -4.39 9.79
C ARG A 208 -12.04 -5.82 10.38
N PRO A 209 -10.96 -6.16 11.09
CA PRO A 209 -10.82 -7.48 11.66
C PRO A 209 -11.78 -7.69 12.83
N ALA A 210 -11.86 -8.91 13.35
CA ALA A 210 -12.53 -9.12 14.63
C ALA A 210 -11.75 -8.40 15.76
N ALA A 211 -12.45 -7.68 16.64
CA ALA A 211 -11.83 -6.95 17.76
C ALA A 211 -10.95 -7.86 18.62
N SER A 212 -11.39 -9.09 18.87
CA SER A 212 -10.65 -10.08 19.66
C SER A 212 -9.32 -10.48 19.03
N VAL A 213 -9.23 -10.54 17.70
CA VAL A 213 -7.99 -10.85 16.97
C VAL A 213 -7.03 -9.66 17.05
N LEU A 214 -7.53 -8.45 16.80
CA LEU A 214 -6.72 -7.24 16.87
C LEU A 214 -6.18 -6.99 18.29
N LEU A 215 -7.03 -7.19 19.31
CA LEU A 215 -6.66 -7.05 20.70
C LEU A 215 -5.59 -8.08 21.13
N ASP A 216 -5.67 -9.32 20.64
CA ASP A 216 -4.66 -10.35 20.91
C ASP A 216 -3.30 -9.99 20.30
N VAL A 217 -3.30 -9.56 19.03
CA VAL A 217 -2.10 -9.05 18.35
C VAL A 217 -1.49 -7.88 19.11
N LEU A 218 -2.31 -6.88 19.44
CA LEU A 218 -1.88 -5.69 20.18
C LEU A 218 -1.27 -6.07 21.52
N ARG A 219 -1.91 -6.96 22.30
CA ARG A 219 -1.41 -7.43 23.59
C ARG A 219 -0.03 -8.05 23.46
N GLN A 220 0.14 -9.01 22.54
CA GLN A 220 1.41 -9.70 22.35
C GLN A 220 2.55 -8.75 21.90
N LYS A 221 2.22 -7.72 21.11
CA LYS A 221 3.18 -6.69 20.69
C LYS A 221 3.53 -5.72 21.83
N CYS A 222 2.56 -5.30 22.63
CA CYS A 222 2.78 -4.48 23.82
C CYS A 222 3.66 -5.22 24.85
N GLU A 223 3.34 -6.47 25.14
CA GLU A 223 4.15 -7.34 26.02
C GLU A 223 5.60 -7.45 25.55
N PHE A 224 5.82 -7.65 24.24
CA PHE A 224 7.17 -7.74 23.68
C PHE A 224 7.97 -6.45 23.86
N LYS A 225 7.30 -5.29 23.79
CA LYS A 225 7.91 -3.97 23.94
C LYS A 225 7.96 -3.49 25.39
N GLY A 226 7.36 -4.24 26.33
CA GLY A 226 7.33 -3.89 27.75
C GLY A 226 6.42 -2.69 28.04
N ILE A 227 5.38 -2.48 27.25
CA ILE A 227 4.41 -1.39 27.46
C ILE A 227 3.03 -1.96 27.82
N GLU A 228 2.22 -1.16 28.51
CA GLU A 228 0.84 -1.53 28.83
C GLU A 228 -0.06 -1.51 27.58
N LEU A 229 -1.23 -2.15 27.70
CA LEU A 229 -2.26 -2.06 26.68
C LEU A 229 -2.81 -0.63 26.61
N PRO A 230 -2.80 0.02 25.43
CA PRO A 230 -3.26 1.39 25.27
C PRO A 230 -4.73 1.58 25.68
N LYS A 231 -5.01 2.70 26.34
CA LYS A 231 -6.35 3.18 26.68
C LYS A 231 -6.54 4.58 26.12
N LEU A 232 -7.80 4.97 25.97
CA LEU A 232 -8.16 6.33 25.54
C LEU A 232 -7.51 7.41 26.42
N THR A 233 -7.52 7.20 27.74
CA THR A 233 -6.96 8.12 28.74
C THR A 233 -5.46 8.38 28.57
N ASP A 234 -4.74 7.47 27.93
CA ASP A 234 -3.30 7.60 27.70
C ASP A 234 -3.00 8.63 26.58
N LEU A 235 -3.99 8.91 25.72
CA LEU A 235 -3.86 9.83 24.58
C LEU A 235 -4.26 11.26 24.94
N ASP A 236 -5.17 11.45 25.91
CA ASP A 236 -5.72 12.76 26.30
C ASP A 236 -4.65 13.85 26.55
N PRO A 237 -3.53 13.56 27.27
CA PRO A 237 -2.49 14.56 27.51
C PRO A 237 -1.81 15.08 26.24
N HIS A 238 -1.88 14.33 25.14
CA HIS A 238 -1.18 14.62 23.90
C HIS A 238 -2.06 15.24 22.82
N ARG A 239 -3.34 15.52 23.13
CA ARG A 239 -4.29 16.12 22.17
C ARG A 239 -3.75 17.40 21.53
N GLY A 240 -3.25 18.32 22.36
CA GLY A 240 -2.72 19.61 21.87
C GLY A 240 -1.52 19.46 20.93
N ASP A 241 -0.63 18.50 21.22
CA ASP A 241 0.52 18.21 20.36
C ASP A 241 0.10 17.64 19.01
N VAL A 242 -0.90 16.75 19.01
CA VAL A 242 -1.46 16.17 17.77
C VAL A 242 -2.15 17.25 16.94
N GLU A 243 -2.97 18.09 17.55
CA GLU A 243 -3.66 19.19 16.87
C GLU A 243 -2.65 20.17 16.27
N GLY A 244 -1.65 20.61 17.05
CA GLY A 244 -0.59 21.50 16.58
C GLY A 244 0.29 20.88 15.48
N ALA A 245 0.43 19.55 15.47
CA ALA A 245 1.24 18.84 14.48
C ALA A 245 0.48 18.35 13.24
N TRP A 246 -0.86 18.40 13.26
CA TRP A 246 -1.71 17.74 12.27
C TRP A 246 -1.38 18.15 10.83
N GLY A 247 -1.39 19.46 10.55
CA GLY A 247 -1.19 19.98 9.21
C GLY A 247 0.21 19.68 8.66
N HIS A 248 1.27 20.08 9.36
CA HIS A 248 2.62 19.95 8.82
C HIS A 248 3.05 18.49 8.60
N MET A 249 2.48 17.53 9.35
CA MET A 249 2.81 16.11 9.21
C MET A 249 2.03 15.39 8.11
N LEU A 250 0.84 15.85 7.75
CA LEU A 250 -0.08 15.13 6.85
C LEU A 250 -0.38 15.84 5.52
N ASP A 251 -0.26 17.18 5.46
CA ASP A 251 -0.69 17.98 4.29
C ASP A 251 -0.02 17.53 2.98
N HIS A 252 1.27 17.22 3.02
CA HIS A 252 2.02 16.73 1.84
C HIS A 252 1.73 15.28 1.45
N GLN A 253 0.98 14.53 2.27
CA GLN A 253 0.69 13.10 2.09
C GLN A 253 -0.77 12.83 1.69
N LEU A 254 -1.61 13.86 1.73
CA LEU A 254 -3.05 13.78 1.50
C LEU A 254 -3.45 14.76 0.37
N PRO A 255 -4.43 14.41 -0.47
CA PRO A 255 -5.02 15.36 -1.42
C PRO A 255 -5.67 16.57 -0.73
N SER A 256 -6.19 16.37 0.48
CA SER A 256 -6.82 17.40 1.31
C SER A 256 -6.74 16.99 2.77
N LEU A 257 -6.39 17.92 3.65
CA LEU A 257 -6.25 17.65 5.08
C LEU A 257 -7.64 17.65 5.76
N PRO A 258 -8.12 16.51 6.29
CA PRO A 258 -9.37 16.50 7.05
C PRO A 258 -9.19 17.16 8.43
N PRO A 259 -10.26 17.64 9.07
CA PRO A 259 -10.19 18.22 10.41
C PRO A 259 -9.78 17.17 11.44
N VAL A 260 -8.86 17.52 12.35
CA VAL A 260 -8.30 16.63 13.37
C VAL A 260 -9.37 16.16 14.36
N GLU A 261 -10.35 17.00 14.66
CA GLU A 261 -11.47 16.72 15.54
C GLU A 261 -12.26 15.51 15.06
N ALA A 262 -12.44 15.37 13.74
CA ALA A 262 -13.15 14.22 13.17
C ALA A 262 -12.43 12.90 13.44
N PHE A 263 -11.12 12.92 13.68
CA PHE A 263 -10.34 11.73 14.01
C PHE A 263 -10.27 11.53 15.53
N TRP A 264 -10.07 12.60 16.29
CA TRP A 264 -10.01 12.54 17.74
C TRP A 264 -11.31 12.05 18.36
N GLU A 265 -12.45 12.60 17.93
CA GLU A 265 -13.78 12.23 18.44
C GLU A 265 -14.22 10.81 18.04
N ALA A 266 -13.47 10.14 17.15
CA ALA A 266 -13.70 8.73 16.80
C ALA A 266 -12.93 7.74 17.70
N LEU A 267 -11.99 8.20 18.52
CA LEU A 267 -11.23 7.34 19.44
C LEU A 267 -12.10 6.60 20.47
N PRO A 268 -13.12 7.23 21.09
CA PRO A 268 -13.98 6.52 22.05
C PRO A 268 -14.69 5.32 21.41
N GLU A 269 -15.28 5.48 20.23
CA GLU A 269 -15.93 4.40 19.48
C GLU A 269 -14.94 3.28 19.12
N PHE A 270 -13.72 3.66 18.72
CA PHE A 270 -12.66 2.71 18.41
C PHE A 270 -12.22 1.89 19.63
N PHE A 271 -11.96 2.52 20.78
CA PHE A 271 -11.52 1.82 21.98
C PHE A 271 -12.62 0.96 22.60
N ASP A 272 -13.86 1.42 22.58
CA ASP A 272 -15.01 0.62 23.01
C ASP A 272 -15.09 -0.67 22.19
N TRP A 273 -15.04 -0.55 20.86
CA TRP A 273 -14.98 -1.71 19.96
C TRP A 273 -13.80 -2.64 20.23
N LEU A 274 -12.58 -2.09 20.36
CA LEU A 274 -11.37 -2.87 20.58
C LEU A 274 -11.44 -3.72 21.86
N LEU A 275 -12.09 -3.18 22.89
CA LEU A 275 -12.27 -3.84 24.19
C LEU A 275 -13.50 -4.76 24.25
N GLY A 276 -14.18 -4.98 23.12
CA GLY A 276 -15.32 -5.89 23.02
C GLY A 276 -16.68 -5.23 23.32
N GLY A 277 -16.73 -3.91 23.36
CA GLY A 277 -17.96 -3.12 23.38
C GLY A 277 -18.84 -3.38 22.17
N THR A 278 -20.14 -3.13 22.33
CA THR A 278 -21.12 -3.33 21.25
C THR A 278 -21.10 -2.11 20.34
N LEU A 279 -20.55 -2.27 19.14
CA LEU A 279 -20.65 -1.24 18.12
C LEU A 279 -22.10 -0.94 17.75
N ALA A 280 -22.39 0.34 17.51
CA ALA A 280 -23.61 0.70 16.81
C ALA A 280 -23.69 -0.06 15.47
N PRO A 281 -24.88 -0.58 15.08
CA PRO A 281 -25.02 -1.30 13.84
C PRO A 281 -24.55 -0.40 12.68
N ALA A 282 -23.68 -0.97 11.82
CA ALA A 282 -23.20 -0.25 10.65
C ALA A 282 -24.41 0.21 9.81
N PRO A 283 -24.39 1.45 9.28
CA PRO A 283 -25.46 1.91 8.40
C PRO A 283 -25.63 0.94 7.22
N ALA A 284 -26.87 0.62 6.88
CA ALA A 284 -27.14 -0.27 5.74
C ALA A 284 -26.74 0.40 4.42
N ALA A 285 -26.28 -0.39 3.45
CA ALA A 285 -26.10 0.07 2.07
C ALA A 285 -27.39 0.70 1.52
N TYR A 286 -27.23 1.72 0.69
CA TYR A 286 -28.36 2.30 -0.03
C TYR A 286 -28.97 1.25 -0.96
N ARG A 287 -30.30 1.07 -0.90
CA ARG A 287 -31.01 0.04 -1.69
C ARG A 287 -30.75 0.25 -3.17
N LEU A 288 -30.29 -0.81 -3.83
CA LEU A 288 -30.09 -0.85 -5.27
C LEU A 288 -31.42 -0.70 -6.01
N SER A 289 -31.44 0.15 -7.03
CA SER A 289 -32.49 0.07 -8.05
C SER A 289 -32.32 -1.23 -8.85
N ARG A 290 -33.41 -1.77 -9.38
CA ARG A 290 -33.38 -3.00 -10.19
C ARG A 290 -32.47 -2.79 -11.40
N GLY A 291 -31.36 -3.54 -11.49
CA GLY A 291 -30.39 -3.45 -12.60
C GLY A 291 -29.11 -2.65 -12.33
N GLU A 292 -28.91 -2.12 -11.12
CA GLU A 292 -27.65 -1.47 -10.72
C GLU A 292 -26.64 -2.48 -10.15
N THR A 293 -25.36 -2.33 -10.52
CA THR A 293 -24.25 -3.08 -9.93
C THR A 293 -23.25 -2.14 -9.26
N VAL A 294 -22.69 -2.57 -8.13
CA VAL A 294 -21.71 -1.78 -7.38
C VAL A 294 -20.36 -1.78 -8.08
N ILE A 295 -19.74 -0.61 -8.22
CA ILE A 295 -18.37 -0.49 -8.73
C ILE A 295 -17.42 -0.38 -7.53
N ARG A 296 -16.57 -1.41 -7.34
CA ARG A 296 -15.57 -1.48 -6.26
C ARG A 296 -14.13 -1.63 -6.77
N GLU A 297 -13.94 -1.53 -8.07
CA GLU A 297 -12.63 -1.72 -8.70
C GLU A 297 -11.61 -0.70 -8.18
N ARG A 298 -10.40 -1.16 -7.83
CA ARG A 298 -9.28 -0.28 -7.41
C ARG A 298 -8.98 0.74 -8.51
N THR A 299 -8.64 0.25 -9.70
CA THR A 299 -8.49 1.09 -10.88
C THR A 299 -9.83 1.20 -11.58
N LEU A 300 -10.47 2.36 -11.47
CA LEU A 300 -11.66 2.71 -12.24
C LEU A 300 -11.28 2.81 -13.73
N ARG A 301 -11.29 1.69 -14.45
CA ARG A 301 -11.16 1.67 -15.92
C ARG A 301 -12.52 1.99 -16.55
N ILE A 302 -13.07 3.13 -16.16
CA ILE A 302 -14.34 3.61 -16.67
C ILE A 302 -14.04 4.34 -18.00
N PRO A 303 -14.84 4.13 -19.07
CA PRO A 303 -14.72 4.89 -20.31
C PRO A 303 -15.22 6.34 -20.14
N VAL A 304 -14.63 7.07 -19.19
CA VAL A 304 -14.85 8.49 -18.94
C VAL A 304 -13.57 9.26 -19.22
N GLY A 305 -13.68 10.54 -19.57
CA GLY A 305 -12.51 11.38 -19.81
C GLY A 305 -11.61 11.48 -18.58
N SER A 306 -10.32 11.75 -18.79
CA SER A 306 -9.29 11.83 -17.74
C SER A 306 -9.68 12.71 -16.54
N ASN A 307 -10.41 13.81 -16.80
CA ASN A 307 -10.87 14.73 -15.76
C ASN A 307 -11.92 14.10 -14.83
N ALA A 308 -12.81 13.26 -15.36
CA ALA A 308 -13.83 12.60 -14.54
C ALA A 308 -13.20 11.62 -13.56
N GLN A 309 -12.13 10.93 -13.97
CA GLN A 309 -11.37 10.05 -13.10
C GLN A 309 -10.72 10.82 -11.94
N THR A 310 -10.20 12.02 -12.18
CA THR A 310 -9.69 12.90 -11.12
C THR A 310 -10.76 13.20 -10.07
N TYR A 311 -11.97 13.55 -10.52
CA TYR A 311 -13.06 13.89 -9.62
C TYR A 311 -13.51 12.68 -8.80
N LEU A 312 -13.48 11.47 -9.38
CA LEU A 312 -13.79 10.25 -8.65
C LEU A 312 -12.77 9.95 -7.55
N GLU A 313 -11.47 10.16 -7.78
CA GLU A 313 -10.47 9.98 -6.73
C GLU A 313 -10.65 10.98 -5.57
N ILE A 314 -11.01 12.23 -5.87
CA ILE A 314 -11.38 13.23 -4.85
C ILE A 314 -12.61 12.75 -4.05
N ILE A 315 -13.62 12.22 -4.74
CA ILE A 315 -14.85 11.72 -4.10
C ILE A 315 -14.56 10.49 -3.22
N ARG A 316 -13.75 9.53 -3.70
CA ARG A 316 -13.35 8.34 -2.93
C ARG A 316 -12.52 8.72 -1.71
N PHE A 317 -11.58 9.64 -1.86
CA PHE A 317 -10.80 10.20 -0.75
C PHE A 317 -11.71 10.85 0.29
N ALA A 318 -12.64 11.71 -0.14
CA ALA A 318 -13.58 12.37 0.76
C ALA A 318 -14.46 11.36 1.50
N ALA A 319 -15.00 10.36 0.79
CA ALA A 319 -15.82 9.30 1.36
C ALA A 319 -15.07 8.51 2.44
N ALA A 320 -13.82 8.10 2.16
CA ALA A 320 -12.97 7.38 3.11
C ALA A 320 -12.70 8.19 4.39
N ASN A 321 -12.58 9.52 4.26
CA ASN A 321 -12.30 10.43 5.38
C ASN A 321 -13.57 11.07 5.97
N ARG A 322 -14.77 10.64 5.55
CA ARG A 322 -16.07 11.18 5.99
C ARG A 322 -16.22 12.69 5.75
N LEU A 323 -15.71 13.20 4.63
CA LEU A 323 -15.80 14.59 4.20
C LEU A 323 -16.91 14.78 3.16
N CYS A 324 -17.62 15.89 3.27
CA CYS A 324 -18.54 16.34 2.22
C CYS A 324 -17.77 16.85 1.00
N VAL A 325 -18.34 16.66 -0.19
CA VAL A 325 -17.78 17.09 -1.47
C VAL A 325 -18.67 18.15 -2.09
N SER A 326 -18.08 19.27 -2.52
CA SER A 326 -18.73 20.22 -3.42
C SER A 326 -18.53 19.76 -4.85
N LEU A 327 -19.60 19.44 -5.56
CA LEU A 327 -19.53 19.11 -6.99
C LEU A 327 -19.70 20.36 -7.84
N ASP A 328 -19.11 20.37 -9.02
CA ASP A 328 -19.57 21.17 -10.15
C ASP A 328 -20.28 20.23 -11.12
N TYR A 329 -21.60 20.34 -11.20
CA TYR A 329 -22.46 19.38 -11.89
C TYR A 329 -23.34 20.03 -12.94
N VAL A 330 -23.33 19.49 -14.15
CA VAL A 330 -24.20 19.95 -15.25
C VAL A 330 -25.36 18.97 -15.41
N LYS A 331 -26.59 19.43 -15.17
CA LYS A 331 -27.80 18.64 -15.38
C LYS A 331 -28.00 18.34 -16.87
N GLU A 332 -28.90 17.41 -17.16
CA GLU A 332 -29.35 17.11 -18.53
C GLU A 332 -29.87 18.34 -19.28
N THR A 333 -30.52 19.26 -18.54
CA THR A 333 -31.05 20.51 -19.06
C THR A 333 -29.97 21.53 -19.42
N GLY A 334 -28.69 21.22 -19.21
CA GLY A 334 -27.56 22.15 -19.34
C GLY A 334 -27.36 23.06 -18.13
N GLN A 335 -28.24 23.03 -17.13
CA GLN A 335 -28.10 23.84 -15.92
C GLN A 335 -26.92 23.38 -15.08
N ARG A 336 -25.98 24.28 -14.80
CA ARG A 336 -24.87 24.07 -13.86
C ARG A 336 -25.35 24.25 -12.42
N THR A 337 -24.92 23.37 -11.52
CA THR A 337 -25.26 23.38 -10.10
C THR A 337 -24.06 22.98 -9.26
N ALA A 338 -24.02 23.43 -8.00
CA ALA A 338 -22.94 23.11 -7.08
C ALA A 338 -23.45 22.45 -5.79
N PRO A 339 -23.91 21.17 -5.84
CA PRO A 339 -24.41 20.49 -4.66
C PRO A 339 -23.27 20.13 -3.70
N LEU A 340 -23.49 20.36 -2.41
CA LEU A 340 -22.69 19.79 -1.33
C LEU A 340 -23.24 18.41 -1.00
N ILE A 341 -22.40 17.37 -1.09
CA ILE A 341 -22.84 15.97 -0.98
C ILE A 341 -22.09 15.18 0.07
N GLU A 342 -22.77 14.23 0.71
CA GLU A 342 -22.18 13.10 1.43
C GLU A 342 -22.07 11.91 0.44
N PRO A 343 -20.88 11.55 -0.04
CA PRO A 343 -20.74 10.51 -1.07
C PRO A 343 -20.80 9.09 -0.49
N TYR A 344 -21.60 8.20 -1.08
CA TYR A 344 -21.83 6.85 -0.55
C TYR A 344 -21.45 5.70 -1.49
N SER A 345 -21.78 5.76 -2.78
CA SER A 345 -21.54 4.60 -3.66
C SER A 345 -21.45 4.93 -5.14
N LEU A 346 -20.59 4.22 -5.88
CA LEU A 346 -20.55 4.23 -7.34
C LEU A 346 -21.27 3.00 -7.89
N ARG A 347 -22.20 3.22 -8.82
CA ARG A 347 -22.97 2.16 -9.46
C ARG A 347 -22.88 2.24 -10.97
N ARG A 348 -22.94 1.08 -11.62
CA ARG A 348 -23.17 0.95 -13.06
C ARG A 348 -24.64 0.60 -13.30
N THR A 349 -25.31 1.36 -14.14
CA THR A 349 -26.71 1.09 -14.52
C THR A 349 -26.80 0.07 -15.65
N SER A 350 -28.01 -0.41 -15.95
CA SER A 350 -28.27 -1.29 -17.11
C SER A 350 -27.86 -0.68 -18.45
N ASP A 351 -27.88 0.66 -18.54
CA ASP A 351 -27.51 1.43 -19.73
C ASP A 351 -26.01 1.79 -19.74
N ASP A 352 -25.19 1.07 -18.96
CA ASP A 352 -23.74 1.26 -18.79
C ASP A 352 -23.31 2.66 -18.31
N ASN A 353 -24.24 3.44 -17.76
CA ASN A 353 -23.92 4.73 -17.16
C ASN A 353 -23.33 4.52 -15.76
N VAL A 354 -22.32 5.31 -15.41
CA VAL A 354 -21.80 5.37 -14.04
C VAL A 354 -22.49 6.48 -13.27
N ILE A 355 -23.07 6.13 -12.13
CA ILE A 355 -23.76 7.05 -11.24
C ILE A 355 -23.15 7.02 -9.84
N LEU A 356 -23.05 8.20 -9.23
CA LEU A 356 -22.68 8.40 -7.84
C LEU A 356 -23.95 8.57 -7.01
N HIS A 357 -24.18 7.68 -6.06
CA HIS A 357 -25.19 7.81 -5.01
C HIS A 357 -24.62 8.64 -3.87
N ALA A 358 -25.35 9.69 -3.49
CA ALA A 358 -24.93 10.60 -2.45
C ALA A 358 -26.15 11.26 -1.75
N TRP A 359 -25.95 11.75 -0.54
CA TRP A 359 -26.93 12.61 0.12
C TRP A 359 -26.63 14.07 -0.22
N ASP A 360 -27.57 14.77 -0.84
CA ASP A 360 -27.46 16.21 -1.12
C ASP A 360 -27.80 16.98 0.16
N VAL A 361 -26.78 17.60 0.76
CA VAL A 361 -26.90 18.33 2.02
C VAL A 361 -27.79 19.57 1.85
N ASN A 362 -27.71 20.25 0.71
CA ASN A 362 -28.50 21.45 0.45
C ASN A 362 -29.99 21.14 0.29
N LYS A 363 -30.33 19.99 -0.31
CA LYS A 363 -31.71 19.55 -0.53
C LYS A 363 -32.23 18.61 0.55
N ASN A 364 -31.38 18.23 1.50
CA ASN A 364 -31.65 17.26 2.55
C ASN A 364 -32.30 15.97 2.02
N GLY A 365 -31.66 15.33 1.04
CA GLY A 365 -32.20 14.11 0.45
C GLY A 365 -31.22 13.35 -0.44
N HIS A 366 -31.44 12.04 -0.58
CA HIS A 366 -30.64 11.20 -1.46
C HIS A 366 -30.82 11.60 -2.93
N ARG A 367 -29.71 11.64 -3.69
CA ARG A 367 -29.65 11.94 -5.12
C ARG A 367 -28.62 11.04 -5.81
N SER A 368 -28.83 10.83 -7.11
CA SER A 368 -27.86 10.17 -7.97
C SER A 368 -27.31 11.16 -9.00
N TYR A 369 -26.00 11.15 -9.19
CA TYR A 369 -25.28 12.05 -10.10
C TYR A 369 -24.56 11.23 -11.17
N ARG A 370 -24.83 11.53 -12.44
CA ARG A 370 -24.11 10.90 -13.55
C ARG A 370 -22.66 11.37 -13.60
N VAL A 371 -21.71 10.44 -13.54
CA VAL A 371 -20.28 10.77 -13.40
C VAL A 371 -19.75 11.53 -14.62
N ASP A 372 -20.22 11.21 -15.83
CA ASP A 372 -19.87 11.90 -17.08
C ASP A 372 -20.36 13.36 -17.14
N ARG A 373 -21.27 13.74 -16.23
CA ARG A 373 -21.82 15.09 -16.09
C ARG A 373 -21.15 15.90 -14.96
N ILE A 374 -20.22 15.30 -14.21
CA ILE A 374 -19.38 16.00 -13.23
C ILE A 374 -18.31 16.78 -14.01
N ARG A 375 -18.18 18.07 -13.69
CA ARG A 375 -17.20 19.02 -14.26
C ARG A 375 -16.16 19.48 -13.23
N GLY A 376 -16.36 19.13 -11.96
CA GLY A 376 -15.44 19.39 -10.86
C GLY A 376 -15.89 18.68 -9.59
N ALA A 377 -14.93 18.39 -8.71
CA ALA A 377 -15.19 17.94 -7.35
C ALA A 377 -14.15 18.58 -6.43
N GLN A 378 -14.56 19.04 -5.25
CA GLN A 378 -13.71 19.64 -4.24
C GLN A 378 -14.07 19.06 -2.87
N THR A 379 -13.09 18.56 -2.14
CA THR A 379 -13.26 18.20 -0.73
C THR A 379 -13.52 19.45 0.10
N THR A 380 -14.29 19.30 1.17
CA THR A 380 -14.58 20.37 2.12
C THR A 380 -14.14 19.94 3.52
N ASN A 381 -14.03 20.89 4.46
CA ASN A 381 -13.79 20.59 5.87
C ASN A 381 -15.08 20.18 6.61
N ALA A 382 -16.23 20.22 5.94
CA ALA A 382 -17.48 19.73 6.52
C ALA A 382 -17.45 18.21 6.55
N THR A 383 -17.59 17.63 7.73
CA THR A 383 -17.63 16.19 7.94
C THR A 383 -19.08 15.70 8.02
N PHE A 384 -19.29 14.39 7.84
CA PHE A 384 -20.60 13.77 8.02
C PHE A 384 -20.50 12.47 8.82
N VAL A 385 -21.58 12.15 9.53
CA VAL A 385 -21.80 10.82 10.10
C VAL A 385 -22.56 10.00 9.06
N PRO A 386 -22.04 8.86 8.59
CA PRO A 386 -22.67 8.09 7.52
C PRO A 386 -24.11 7.68 7.83
N ARG A 387 -25.03 8.04 6.93
CA ARG A 387 -26.44 7.63 6.93
C ARG A 387 -26.63 6.28 6.25
N TYR A 388 -25.76 5.97 5.30
CA TYR A 388 -25.69 4.72 4.56
C TYR A 388 -24.26 4.17 4.62
N GLU A 389 -24.11 2.90 4.28
CA GLU A 389 -22.79 2.30 4.10
C GLU A 389 -21.99 3.09 3.04
N VAL A 390 -20.72 3.36 3.34
CA VAL A 390 -19.80 4.03 2.40
C VAL A 390 -19.08 2.96 1.59
N GLU A 391 -19.53 2.74 0.37
CA GLU A 391 -19.02 1.73 -0.57
C GLU A 391 -18.03 2.30 -1.60
N LEU A 392 -17.42 3.45 -1.29
CA LEU A 392 -16.47 4.16 -2.17
C LEU A 392 -15.01 3.95 -1.78
N THR A 393 -14.77 3.35 -0.63
CA THR A 393 -13.45 2.89 -0.25
C THR A 393 -13.09 1.68 -1.12
N PRO A 394 -11.95 1.69 -1.84
CA PRO A 394 -11.48 0.48 -2.53
C PRO A 394 -11.41 -0.70 -1.57
N SER A 395 -12.25 -1.71 -1.81
CA SER A 395 -11.98 -3.07 -1.31
C SER A 395 -10.76 -3.56 -2.08
N GLY A 396 -9.68 -3.88 -1.37
CA GLY A 396 -8.57 -4.59 -1.99
C GLY A 396 -8.95 -5.99 -2.43
N PRO A 397 -8.38 -6.53 -3.52
CA PRO A 397 -8.45 -7.96 -3.79
C PRO A 397 -7.48 -8.65 -2.84
N VAL A 398 -7.87 -8.80 -1.59
CA VAL A 398 -7.36 -9.89 -0.77
C VAL A 398 -8.59 -10.41 -0.03
N SER A 399 -9.05 -11.58 -0.43
CA SER A 399 -9.71 -12.47 0.53
C SER A 399 -8.71 -12.60 1.66
N ILE A 400 -8.88 -11.82 2.73
CA ILE A 400 -8.04 -11.91 3.94
C ILE A 400 -8.09 -13.41 4.29
N PRO A 401 -7.00 -14.17 4.12
CA PRO A 401 -7.06 -15.60 4.34
C PRO A 401 -7.53 -15.79 5.78
N PRO A 402 -8.55 -16.64 6.04
CA PRO A 402 -8.94 -16.91 7.42
C PRO A 402 -7.69 -17.37 8.18
N THR A 403 -7.41 -16.69 9.29
CA THR A 403 -6.18 -16.85 10.05
C THR A 403 -6.08 -18.30 10.56
N GLU A 404 -5.10 -19.07 10.07
CA GLU A 404 -4.75 -20.34 10.70
C GLU A 404 -4.05 -20.04 12.03
N ARG A 405 -4.76 -20.28 13.15
CA ARG A 405 -4.15 -20.24 14.48
C ARG A 405 -3.10 -21.32 14.55
N ARG A 406 -1.84 -20.96 14.81
CA ARG A 406 -0.87 -21.91 15.36
C ARG A 406 -1.30 -22.21 16.80
N SER A 407 -1.89 -23.38 17.02
CA SER A 407 -2.05 -23.92 18.37
C SER A 407 -0.66 -24.08 18.98
N SER A 408 -0.34 -23.23 19.95
CA SER A 408 0.80 -23.41 20.84
C SER A 408 0.51 -24.61 21.74
N ASN A 409 1.02 -25.79 21.37
CA ASN A 409 0.97 -26.98 22.23
C ASN A 409 1.92 -26.78 23.42
N PHE A 410 1.42 -26.16 24.49
CA PHE A 410 1.96 -26.35 25.83
C PHE A 410 1.54 -27.75 26.33
N GLY A 411 2.52 -28.51 26.79
CA GLY A 411 2.39 -29.93 27.07
C GLY A 411 1.35 -30.26 28.14
N SER A 412 0.56 -31.30 27.86
CA SER A 412 -0.02 -32.15 28.89
C SER A 412 0.08 -33.60 28.43
N ARG A 413 0.86 -34.39 29.17
CA ARG A 413 0.97 -35.84 28.99
C ARG A 413 -0.34 -36.48 29.45
N ARG A 414 -1.00 -37.25 28.58
CA ARG A 414 -1.78 -38.44 28.97
C ARG A 414 -1.94 -39.41 27.79
N ALA A 415 -2.09 -40.67 28.14
CA ALA A 415 -1.69 -41.84 27.38
C ALA A 415 -2.77 -42.40 26.44
N GLY A 416 -2.30 -43.03 25.35
CA GLY A 416 -2.80 -44.30 24.82
C GLY A 416 -4.02 -44.29 23.89
N SER A 417 -3.79 -44.46 22.58
CA SER A 417 -4.42 -45.53 21.76
C SER A 417 -3.76 -45.60 20.37
N PRO A 418 -3.54 -46.80 19.78
CA PRO A 418 -2.77 -46.97 18.55
C PRO A 418 -3.68 -47.18 17.34
N TYR A 419 -3.85 -46.18 16.48
CA TYR A 419 -4.25 -46.40 15.09
C TYR A 419 -3.52 -45.41 14.20
N GLY A 420 -2.54 -45.95 13.45
CA GLY A 420 -1.74 -45.19 12.51
C GLY A 420 -2.52 -44.90 11.22
N THR A 421 -2.71 -43.62 10.93
CA THR A 421 -3.04 -43.13 9.59
C THR A 421 -1.90 -42.21 9.15
N ARG A 422 -1.17 -42.64 8.12
CA ARG A 422 -0.14 -41.87 7.42
C ARG A 422 -0.79 -40.61 6.80
N PRO A 423 -0.28 -39.39 7.04
CA PRO A 423 -0.71 -38.23 6.27
C PRO A 423 -0.17 -38.30 4.85
N ALA A 424 -1.03 -37.98 3.89
CA ALA A 424 -0.72 -37.88 2.48
C ALA A 424 0.35 -36.81 2.20
N ARG A 425 1.26 -37.14 1.29
CA ARG A 425 2.37 -36.31 0.83
C ARG A 425 1.82 -35.04 0.16
N ALA A 426 2.17 -33.88 0.67
CA ALA A 426 1.83 -32.58 0.08
C ALA A 426 2.39 -32.48 -1.36
N PRO A 427 1.70 -31.79 -2.29
CA PRO A 427 2.16 -31.68 -3.68
C PRO A 427 3.42 -30.81 -3.75
N ARG A 428 4.48 -31.34 -4.37
CA ARG A 428 5.67 -30.55 -4.75
C ARG A 428 5.23 -29.48 -5.76
N THR A 429 5.24 -28.22 -5.34
CA THR A 429 5.16 -27.08 -6.26
C THR A 429 6.40 -27.08 -7.14
N LYS A 430 6.17 -26.97 -8.46
CA LYS A 430 7.22 -26.95 -9.48
C LYS A 430 8.12 -25.74 -9.27
N SER A 431 9.42 -25.98 -9.28
CA SER A 431 10.49 -24.98 -9.39
C SER A 431 10.13 -23.92 -10.43
N ARG A 432 10.09 -22.65 -10.00
CA ARG A 432 10.01 -21.49 -10.87
C ARG A 432 11.35 -21.33 -11.59
N ASN A 433 11.33 -21.32 -12.92
CA ASN A 433 12.42 -20.78 -13.73
C ASN A 433 12.39 -19.25 -13.63
N THR A 434 12.96 -18.69 -12.57
CA THR A 434 13.40 -17.30 -12.57
C THR A 434 14.83 -17.28 -13.12
N SER A 435 15.11 -16.39 -14.06
CA SER A 435 16.49 -16.05 -14.43
C SER A 435 17.15 -15.44 -13.18
N GLY A 436 17.77 -16.30 -12.38
CA GLY A 436 18.14 -16.01 -11.01
C GLY A 436 19.46 -15.26 -10.88
N PHE A 437 19.55 -14.56 -9.75
CA PHE A 437 20.75 -14.09 -9.08
C PHE A 437 21.74 -15.27 -8.91
N GLY A 438 22.56 -15.52 -9.93
CA GLY A 438 23.54 -16.61 -9.92
C GLY A 438 24.93 -16.11 -9.53
N SER A 439 25.68 -16.86 -8.72
CA SER A 439 27.11 -16.62 -8.52
C SER A 439 27.88 -17.05 -9.78
N GLY A 440 28.75 -16.17 -10.30
CA GLY A 440 29.47 -16.35 -11.56
C GLY A 440 29.62 -15.05 -12.36
N PRO A 441 30.46 -15.05 -13.42
CA PRO A 441 30.72 -13.86 -14.22
C PRO A 441 29.44 -13.33 -14.85
N THR A 442 29.30 -12.01 -14.83
CA THR A 442 28.16 -11.29 -15.39
C THR A 442 28.54 -10.73 -16.77
N TYR A 443 27.93 -11.28 -17.82
CA TYR A 443 28.09 -10.86 -19.20
C TYR A 443 27.17 -9.68 -19.52
N VAL A 444 27.73 -8.55 -19.95
CA VAL A 444 26.97 -7.34 -20.29
C VAL A 444 26.69 -7.33 -21.78
N TYR A 445 25.42 -7.43 -22.17
CA TYR A 445 24.96 -7.36 -23.55
C TYR A 445 24.32 -6.01 -23.84
N GLN A 446 24.73 -5.34 -24.90
CA GLN A 446 24.13 -4.08 -25.36
C GLN A 446 23.17 -4.34 -26.52
N CYS A 447 21.94 -3.85 -26.42
CA CYS A 447 20.99 -3.86 -27.52
C CYS A 447 21.48 -2.91 -28.63
N GLY A 448 21.67 -3.43 -29.85
CA GLY A 448 22.12 -2.61 -30.98
C GLY A 448 21.09 -1.61 -31.51
N MET A 449 19.83 -1.71 -31.08
CA MET A 449 18.77 -0.78 -31.49
C MET A 449 18.62 0.41 -30.54
N CYS A 450 18.69 0.17 -29.22
CA CYS A 450 18.42 1.22 -28.23
C CYS A 450 19.59 1.54 -27.30
N GLY A 451 20.71 0.82 -27.41
CA GLY A 451 21.87 1.00 -26.55
C GLY A 451 21.69 0.54 -25.10
N LYS A 452 20.51 0.05 -24.71
CA LYS A 452 20.28 -0.49 -23.36
C LYS A 452 21.19 -1.68 -23.12
N LYS A 453 21.88 -1.68 -21.98
CA LYS A 453 22.74 -2.78 -21.53
C LYS A 453 21.93 -3.73 -20.64
N PHE A 454 22.23 -5.02 -20.72
CA PHE A 454 21.58 -6.11 -20.01
C PHE A 454 22.64 -7.01 -19.44
N ASN A 455 22.55 -7.33 -18.17
CA ASN A 455 23.51 -8.20 -17.53
C ASN A 455 22.96 -9.63 -17.57
N ARG A 456 23.83 -10.62 -17.78
CA ARG A 456 23.41 -12.02 -17.95
C ARG A 456 24.41 -12.93 -17.27
N LYS A 457 23.89 -13.93 -16.56
CA LYS A 457 24.71 -15.02 -15.98
C LYS A 457 25.05 -16.12 -16.99
N THR A 458 24.54 -16.02 -18.21
CA THR A 458 24.84 -16.95 -19.30
C THR A 458 25.29 -16.16 -20.52
N MET A 459 26.21 -16.70 -21.32
CA MET A 459 26.60 -16.12 -22.60
C MET A 459 25.49 -16.30 -23.65
N ASN A 460 24.37 -15.62 -23.46
CA ASN A 460 23.23 -15.64 -24.36
C ASN A 460 22.83 -14.22 -24.73
N GLY A 461 23.11 -13.83 -25.98
CA GLY A 461 22.77 -12.51 -26.51
C GLY A 461 21.27 -12.30 -26.80
N ARG A 462 20.40 -13.29 -26.54
CA ARG A 462 18.95 -13.15 -26.75
C ARG A 462 18.33 -12.23 -25.70
N LEU A 463 17.79 -11.11 -26.15
CA LEU A 463 17.10 -10.12 -25.32
C LEU A 463 15.60 -10.40 -25.27
N ASN A 464 15.03 -10.32 -24.07
CA ASN A 464 13.58 -10.31 -23.91
C ASN A 464 12.98 -9.04 -24.52
N LYS A 465 11.64 -9.02 -24.72
CA LYS A 465 10.93 -7.78 -25.04
C LYS A 465 11.30 -6.73 -23.99
N HIS A 466 11.78 -5.58 -24.43
CA HIS A 466 12.21 -4.50 -23.54
C HIS A 466 11.85 -3.14 -24.12
N LYS A 467 11.87 -2.12 -23.26
CA LYS A 467 11.69 -0.72 -23.65
C LYS A 467 13.07 -0.04 -23.78
N ALA A 468 13.21 0.82 -24.78
CA ALA A 468 14.39 1.67 -24.99
C ALA A 468 14.52 2.71 -23.84
N PRO A 469 15.71 3.32 -23.65
CA PRO A 469 15.83 4.51 -22.81
C PRO A 469 14.83 5.58 -23.28
N GLY A 470 13.86 5.95 -22.44
CA GLY A 470 12.72 6.80 -22.82
C GLY A 470 11.37 6.09 -22.93
N GLY A 471 11.31 4.78 -22.70
CA GLY A 471 10.06 4.04 -22.42
C GLY A 471 9.31 3.46 -23.62
N LEU A 472 9.74 3.73 -24.85
CA LEU A 472 9.15 3.14 -26.06
C LEU A 472 9.55 1.66 -26.23
N PRO A 473 8.66 0.77 -26.71
CA PRO A 473 9.01 -0.61 -27.02
C PRO A 473 10.16 -0.69 -28.01
N CYS A 474 11.23 -1.41 -27.66
CA CYS A 474 12.35 -1.64 -28.56
C CYS A 474 12.12 -2.91 -29.38
N GLY A 475 12.35 -2.83 -30.70
CA GLY A 475 12.31 -3.99 -31.60
C GLY A 475 13.48 -4.96 -31.42
N GLY A 476 14.56 -4.55 -30.73
CA GLY A 476 15.75 -5.37 -30.53
C GLY A 476 15.45 -6.66 -29.75
N ARG A 477 15.90 -7.79 -30.28
CA ARG A 477 15.82 -9.12 -29.63
C ARG A 477 17.18 -9.79 -29.47
N THR A 478 18.23 -9.12 -29.92
CA THR A 478 19.61 -9.61 -29.86
C THR A 478 20.49 -8.46 -29.38
N GLY A 479 21.32 -8.73 -28.38
CA GLY A 479 22.37 -7.86 -27.88
C GLY A 479 23.73 -8.43 -28.22
N PHE A 480 24.72 -7.55 -28.37
CA PHE A 480 26.12 -7.94 -28.52
C PHE A 480 26.84 -7.80 -27.18
N LEU A 481 27.73 -8.74 -26.89
CA LEU A 481 28.52 -8.73 -25.67
C LEU A 481 29.45 -7.50 -25.71
N VAL A 482 29.39 -6.65 -24.69
CA VAL A 482 30.19 -5.43 -24.57
C VAL A 482 31.14 -5.44 -23.39
N ASP A 483 30.87 -6.26 -22.36
CA ASP A 483 31.69 -6.34 -21.16
C ASP A 483 31.47 -7.68 -20.43
N THR A 484 32.42 -8.09 -19.59
CA THR A 484 32.30 -9.25 -18.69
C THR A 484 32.83 -8.84 -17.32
N LYS A 485 31.92 -8.75 -16.34
CA LYS A 485 32.25 -8.42 -14.95
C LYS A 485 32.50 -9.72 -14.18
N TYR A 486 33.60 -9.78 -13.44
CA TYR A 486 33.99 -10.93 -12.63
C TYR A 486 33.65 -10.73 -11.15
#